data_AF-A0A669PNQ7-F1
#
_entry.id   AF-A0A669PNQ7-F1
#
_cell.length_a   1.000
_cell.length_b   1.000
_cell.length_c   1.000
_cell.angle_alpha   90.00
_cell.angle_beta   90.00
_cell.angle_gamma   90.00
#
_symmetry.space_group_name_H-M   'P 1'
#
loop_
_entity.id
_entity.type
_entity.pdbx_description
1 polymer ?
#
loop_
_entity_poly.entity_id
_entity_poly.type
_entity_poly.pdbx_seq_one_letter_code
_entity_poly.pdbx_strand_id
1 'polypeptide(L)'
;LQQNLFLVRLKMLQQLAYVGTLLVVLVQVSQSFPALYHRGWWRLLKEGDSCGKCDLALCSEPKDCLAGTVVDHCGCCSECGNVEGQICDLDQGNHFYGQCGDNLECRLDADEARFGEVPEPQCVCKSQESICGSDGKTYENICHYLKQELVLHPFVLAFAHGLLKQYCWVFAAPVISMPPQDVQNFTGNDVIFGCEVSAYPMPHLEWKKKGNKMFLPGDDAHISVQARGGPQKYGVTGWLQIQGLKKSDEGIYICHTKNKYGATYASNTKDYSHRSETQWHYPHPTEALGC
;
A
#
# COMPACT_ATOMS: atom_id res chain seq x y z
N LEU A 1 31.21 76.12 -16.71
CA LEU A 1 31.62 74.79 -16.18
C LEU A 1 31.54 74.66 -14.65
N GLN A 2 31.93 75.68 -13.85
CA GLN A 2 31.99 75.55 -12.39
C GLN A 2 30.62 75.40 -11.69
N GLN A 3 29.55 76.05 -12.15
CA GLN A 3 28.20 75.92 -11.55
C GLN A 3 27.61 74.50 -11.71
N ASN A 4 27.82 73.86 -12.85
CA ASN A 4 27.37 72.47 -13.08
C ASN A 4 28.12 71.47 -12.20
N LEU A 5 29.42 71.68 -11.95
CA LEU A 5 30.21 70.81 -11.08
C LEU A 5 29.77 70.92 -9.61
N PHE A 6 29.39 72.13 -9.17
CA PHE A 6 28.87 72.36 -7.81
C PHE A 6 27.52 71.68 -7.60
N LEU A 7 26.61 71.78 -8.57
CA LEU A 7 25.30 71.11 -8.55
C LEU A 7 25.42 69.57 -8.58
N VAL A 8 26.37 69.03 -9.33
CA VAL A 8 26.66 67.58 -9.35
C VAL A 8 27.22 67.12 -8.01
N ARG A 9 28.14 67.87 -7.39
CA ARG A 9 28.66 67.56 -6.05
C ARG A 9 27.57 67.64 -4.98
N LEU A 10 26.66 68.62 -5.06
CA LEU A 10 25.54 68.74 -4.13
C LEU A 10 24.57 67.56 -4.25
N LYS A 11 24.23 67.14 -5.49
CA LYS A 11 23.39 65.96 -5.74
C LYS A 11 24.06 64.66 -5.28
N MET A 12 25.37 64.51 -5.48
CA MET A 12 26.14 63.36 -4.99
C MET A 12 26.16 63.32 -3.45
N LEU A 13 26.38 64.45 -2.78
CA LEU A 13 26.32 64.52 -1.32
C LEU A 13 24.92 64.22 -0.79
N GLN A 14 23.87 64.68 -1.48
CA GLN A 14 22.49 64.41 -1.11
C GLN A 14 22.13 62.93 -1.33
N GLN A 15 22.62 62.28 -2.38
CA GLN A 15 22.46 60.84 -2.57
C GLN A 15 23.25 60.03 -1.53
N LEU A 16 24.49 60.42 -1.22
CA LEU A 16 25.28 59.76 -0.18
C LEU A 16 24.63 59.91 1.20
N ALA A 17 24.06 61.07 1.50
CA ALA A 17 23.29 61.29 2.73
C ALA A 17 22.04 60.41 2.75
N TYR A 18 21.30 60.30 1.64
CA TYR A 18 20.10 59.47 1.54
C TYR A 18 20.43 57.97 1.71
N VAL A 19 21.50 57.49 1.08
CA VAL A 19 22.00 56.11 1.24
C VAL A 19 22.47 55.87 2.68
N GLY A 20 23.16 56.83 3.29
CA GLY A 20 23.56 56.77 4.69
C GLY A 20 22.35 56.65 5.63
N THR A 21 21.32 57.47 5.42
CA THR A 21 20.08 57.38 6.20
C THR A 21 19.34 56.07 5.97
N LEU A 22 19.32 55.55 4.73
CA LEU A 22 18.68 54.27 4.42
C LEU A 22 19.40 53.10 5.11
N LEU A 23 20.74 53.13 5.13
CA LEU A 23 21.55 52.13 5.83
C LEU A 23 21.35 52.19 7.35
N VAL A 24 21.27 53.40 7.93
CA VAL A 24 20.98 53.55 9.36
C VAL A 24 19.59 53.03 9.69
N VAL A 25 18.58 53.31 8.86
CA VAL A 25 17.22 52.77 9.05
C VAL A 25 17.21 51.25 8.91
N LEU A 26 17.91 50.67 7.93
CA LEU A 26 18.03 49.21 7.78
C LEU A 26 18.73 48.56 8.98
N VAL A 27 19.77 49.19 9.51
CA VAL A 27 20.46 48.71 10.73
C VAL A 27 19.54 48.79 11.94
N GLN A 28 18.78 49.87 12.10
CA GLN A 28 17.83 49.99 13.22
C GLN A 28 16.65 49.02 13.09
N VAL A 29 16.16 48.77 11.87
CA VAL A 29 15.15 47.74 11.59
C VAL A 29 15.70 46.35 11.91
N SER A 30 16.96 46.04 11.55
CA SER A 30 17.61 44.77 11.89
C SER A 30 17.78 44.56 13.40
N GLN A 31 18.00 45.63 14.17
CA GLN A 31 18.12 45.59 15.63
C GLN A 31 16.76 45.55 16.36
N SER A 32 15.67 45.85 15.63
CA SER A 32 14.30 45.81 16.15
C SER A 32 13.67 44.41 16.03
N PHE A 33 14.26 43.51 15.24
CA PHE A 33 13.87 42.12 15.23
C PHE A 33 14.45 41.41 16.47
N PRO A 34 13.64 40.63 17.21
CA PRO A 34 14.12 39.91 18.38
C PRO A 34 15.34 39.05 18.04
N ALA A 35 16.36 39.03 18.91
CA ALA A 35 17.57 38.20 18.78
C ALA A 35 17.30 36.68 18.61
N LEU A 36 16.04 36.26 18.72
CA LEU A 36 15.55 34.91 18.50
C LEU A 36 15.59 34.47 17.02
N TYR A 37 15.42 35.38 16.05
CA TYR A 37 15.38 35.00 14.62
C TYR A 37 16.77 34.83 13.98
N HIS A 38 17.79 35.53 14.47
CA HIS A 38 19.16 35.37 13.96
C HIS A 38 19.87 34.10 14.43
N ARG A 39 19.41 33.47 15.53
CA ARG A 39 20.01 32.23 16.05
C ARG A 39 19.46 30.94 15.42
N GLY A 40 18.26 30.98 14.85
CA GLY A 40 17.62 29.78 14.28
C GLY A 40 18.26 29.33 12.97
N TRP A 41 18.45 30.26 12.03
CA TRP A 41 18.95 29.92 10.69
C TRP A 41 20.47 29.76 10.63
N TRP A 42 21.21 30.45 11.52
CA TRP A 42 22.66 30.25 11.66
C TRP A 42 23.04 28.94 12.35
N ARG A 43 22.14 28.30 13.12
CA ARG A 43 22.34 26.91 13.56
C ARG A 43 22.19 25.94 12.38
N LEU A 44 21.11 26.07 11.62
CA LEU A 44 20.86 25.26 10.42
C LEU A 44 21.96 25.36 9.35
N LEU A 45 22.65 26.50 9.23
CA LEU A 45 23.79 26.68 8.29
C LEU A 45 25.16 26.31 8.88
N LYS A 46 25.28 26.05 10.19
CA LYS A 46 26.56 25.77 10.85
C LYS A 46 26.68 24.32 11.35
N GLU A 47 25.56 23.61 11.44
CA GLU A 47 25.51 22.16 11.65
C GLU A 47 25.42 21.35 10.34
N GLY A 48 25.38 21.99 9.17
CA GLY A 48 25.32 21.31 7.87
C GLY A 48 26.70 20.94 7.29
N ASP A 49 26.87 19.67 6.96
CA ASP A 49 27.82 19.09 5.99
C ASP A 49 29.23 18.68 6.40
N SER A 50 29.61 18.68 7.69
CA SER A 50 30.87 18.01 8.07
C SER A 50 30.74 17.20 9.35
N CYS A 51 30.63 15.89 9.17
CA CYS A 51 30.82 14.92 10.24
C CYS A 51 32.19 15.15 10.91
N GLY A 52 32.19 15.24 12.24
CA GLY A 52 33.41 15.33 13.03
C GLY A 52 34.17 14.00 13.07
N LYS A 53 35.22 13.92 13.90
CA LYS A 53 35.87 12.63 14.19
C LYS A 53 34.89 11.75 14.98
N CYS A 54 34.75 10.50 14.55
CA CYS A 54 33.92 9.54 15.27
C CYS A 54 34.50 9.22 16.66
N ASP A 55 33.70 9.44 17.70
CA ASP A 55 34.01 9.06 19.07
C ASP A 55 32.90 8.13 19.60
N LEU A 56 33.20 6.84 19.60
CA LEU A 56 32.25 5.79 19.99
C LEU A 56 31.82 5.89 21.47
N ALA A 57 32.61 6.56 22.33
CA ALA A 57 32.25 6.72 23.73
C ALA A 57 31.06 7.67 23.94
N LEU A 58 30.75 8.51 22.96
CA LEU A 58 29.60 9.40 22.97
C LEU A 58 28.35 8.77 22.37
N CYS A 59 28.49 7.63 21.70
CA CYS A 59 27.36 6.96 21.07
C CYS A 59 26.46 6.31 22.13
N SER A 60 25.16 6.53 21.98
CA SER A 60 24.16 5.81 22.78
C SER A 60 23.94 4.42 22.19
N GLU A 61 23.87 3.40 23.04
CA GLU A 61 23.52 2.05 22.58
C GLU A 61 22.01 1.95 22.32
N PRO A 62 21.58 1.65 21.08
CA PRO A 62 20.17 1.55 20.75
C PRO A 62 19.58 0.25 21.31
N LYS A 63 18.35 0.32 21.81
CA LYS A 63 17.61 -0.82 22.39
C LYS A 63 16.33 -1.07 21.62
N ASP A 64 15.91 -2.33 21.56
CA ASP A 64 14.63 -2.77 20.97
C ASP A 64 14.46 -2.38 19.49
N CYS A 65 15.54 -2.44 18.70
CA CYS A 65 15.48 -2.13 17.27
C CYS A 65 14.81 -3.25 16.47
N LEU A 66 13.55 -3.03 16.07
CA LEU A 66 12.71 -4.02 15.39
C LEU A 66 13.21 -4.43 13.99
N ALA A 67 14.00 -3.58 13.33
CA ALA A 67 14.65 -3.87 12.04
C ALA A 67 16.18 -3.88 12.15
N GLY A 68 16.72 -4.17 13.34
CA GLY A 68 18.16 -4.13 13.56
C GLY A 68 18.74 -2.72 13.58
N THR A 69 20.05 -2.62 13.54
CA THR A 69 20.78 -1.35 13.70
C THR A 69 21.47 -0.94 12.43
N VAL A 70 21.37 0.36 12.09
CA VAL A 70 22.09 1.02 11.01
C VAL A 70 23.11 1.98 11.60
N VAL A 71 24.05 2.45 10.78
CA VAL A 71 24.99 3.49 11.19
C VAL A 71 24.38 4.85 10.88
N ASP A 72 24.66 5.84 11.72
CA ASP A 72 24.26 7.23 11.49
C ASP A 72 24.79 7.76 10.13
N HIS A 73 24.30 8.92 9.70
CA HIS A 73 24.76 9.57 8.46
C HIS A 73 26.28 9.82 8.43
N CYS A 74 26.91 9.96 9.61
CA CYS A 74 28.34 10.14 9.75
C CYS A 74 29.14 8.83 9.74
N GLY A 75 28.47 7.68 9.68
CA GLY A 75 29.08 6.35 9.75
C GLY A 75 29.74 6.04 11.10
N CYS A 76 29.29 6.68 12.19
CA CYS A 76 29.89 6.55 13.52
C CYS A 76 29.04 5.75 14.50
N CYS A 77 27.90 6.30 14.92
CA CYS A 77 27.07 5.69 15.95
C CYS A 77 26.05 4.73 15.36
N SER A 78 25.74 3.66 16.09
CA SER A 78 24.66 2.75 15.73
C SER A 78 23.30 3.32 16.16
N GLU A 79 22.35 3.35 15.25
CA GLU A 79 20.96 3.78 15.46
C GLU A 79 20.00 2.67 15.02
N CYS A 80 18.74 2.69 15.46
CA CYS A 80 17.76 1.73 14.95
C CYS A 80 17.44 2.04 13.49
N GLY A 81 17.46 1.02 12.63
CA GLY A 81 17.03 1.15 11.26
C GLY A 81 15.51 1.29 11.15
N ASN A 82 15.06 1.99 10.11
CA ASN A 82 13.64 2.11 9.80
C ASN A 82 13.04 0.74 9.44
N VAL A 83 11.81 0.50 9.89
CA VAL A 83 11.06 -0.74 9.63
C VAL A 83 10.31 -0.70 8.30
N GLU A 84 9.82 -1.86 7.84
CA GLU A 84 9.00 -1.95 6.62
C GLU A 84 7.81 -0.97 6.65
N GLY A 85 7.65 -0.20 5.57
CA GLY A 85 6.62 0.83 5.40
C GLY A 85 6.97 2.23 5.92
N GLN A 86 8.09 2.41 6.63
CA GLN A 86 8.54 3.75 7.03
C GLN A 86 9.27 4.47 5.90
N ILE A 87 9.17 5.80 5.88
CA ILE A 87 9.87 6.67 4.92
C ILE A 87 11.38 6.56 5.16
N CYS A 88 12.17 6.62 4.09
CA CYS A 88 13.62 6.48 4.16
C CYS A 88 14.33 7.38 3.15
N ASP A 89 15.62 7.64 3.36
CA ASP A 89 16.42 8.42 2.41
C ASP A 89 17.00 7.50 1.31
N LEU A 90 16.75 7.84 0.03
CA LEU A 90 17.27 7.08 -1.12
C LEU A 90 18.77 7.31 -1.36
N ASP A 91 19.22 8.53 -1.10
CA ASP A 91 20.59 8.97 -1.31
C ASP A 91 21.28 9.18 0.04
N GLN A 92 22.55 8.79 0.15
CA GLN A 92 23.35 8.96 1.37
C GLN A 92 23.59 10.44 1.77
N GLY A 93 23.28 11.38 0.89
CA GLY A 93 23.42 12.81 1.14
C GLY A 93 22.25 13.43 1.90
N ASN A 94 21.08 12.80 1.87
CA ASN A 94 19.93 13.21 2.67
C ASN A 94 19.82 12.27 3.88
N HIS A 95 19.56 12.82 5.06
CA HIS A 95 19.57 12.06 6.32
C HIS A 95 18.37 12.42 7.21
N PHE A 96 17.33 13.00 6.61
CA PHE A 96 16.17 13.49 7.36
C PHE A 96 15.28 12.34 7.84
N TYR A 97 15.12 11.30 7.03
CA TYR A 97 14.24 10.16 7.32
C TYR A 97 15.02 8.95 7.84
N GLY A 98 16.33 8.85 7.54
CA GLY A 98 17.20 7.78 7.98
C GLY A 98 17.25 6.58 7.03
N GLN A 99 18.00 5.56 7.45
CA GLN A 99 18.26 4.36 6.66
C GLN A 99 17.35 3.20 7.04
N CYS A 100 17.00 2.38 6.06
CA CYS A 100 16.29 1.14 6.30
C CYS A 100 17.15 0.12 7.03
N GLY A 101 16.53 -0.64 7.94
CA GLY A 101 17.18 -1.68 8.70
C GLY A 101 17.55 -2.94 7.91
N ASP A 102 17.88 -3.99 8.66
CA ASP A 102 18.31 -5.28 8.12
C ASP A 102 17.26 -5.92 7.22
N ASN A 103 17.70 -6.47 6.09
CA ASN A 103 16.86 -7.08 5.05
C ASN A 103 15.83 -6.14 4.39
N LEU A 104 15.93 -4.83 4.64
CA LEU A 104 15.12 -3.81 3.98
C LEU A 104 15.95 -3.05 2.94
N GLU A 105 15.25 -2.44 1.99
CA GLU A 105 15.80 -1.53 1.00
C GLU A 105 14.86 -0.35 0.81
N CYS A 106 15.42 0.84 0.63
CA CYS A 106 14.66 2.05 0.39
C CYS A 106 14.25 2.12 -1.08
N ARG A 107 12.94 2.12 -1.36
CA ARG A 107 12.41 2.14 -2.72
C ARG A 107 11.31 3.19 -2.87
N LEU A 108 11.23 3.79 -4.06
CA LEU A 108 10.09 4.60 -4.49
C LEU A 108 9.08 3.70 -5.19
N ASP A 109 7.84 3.67 -4.71
CA ASP A 109 6.75 3.07 -5.47
C ASP A 109 6.18 4.10 -6.45
N ALA A 110 6.49 3.94 -7.73
CA ALA A 110 6.02 4.84 -8.78
C ALA A 110 4.55 4.61 -9.15
N ASP A 111 3.95 3.48 -8.75
CA ASP A 111 2.58 3.11 -9.11
C ASP A 111 1.53 3.81 -8.21
N GLU A 112 1.96 4.31 -7.04
CA GLU A 112 1.15 5.15 -6.14
C GLU A 112 1.08 6.63 -6.56
N ALA A 113 1.82 7.03 -7.59
CA ALA A 113 1.81 8.40 -8.14
C ALA A 113 0.53 8.75 -8.92
N ARG A 114 -0.65 8.36 -8.41
CA ARG A 114 -1.94 8.83 -8.92
C ARG A 114 -2.24 10.19 -8.29
N PHE A 115 -2.57 11.18 -9.14
CA PHE A 115 -3.05 12.52 -8.76
C PHE A 115 -2.03 13.50 -8.16
N GLY A 116 -0.84 13.63 -8.74
CA GLY A 116 0.01 14.80 -8.49
C GLY A 116 0.63 14.88 -7.08
N GLU A 117 0.52 13.80 -6.30
CA GLU A 117 1.30 13.58 -5.09
C GLU A 117 2.70 13.08 -5.48
N VAL A 118 3.72 13.61 -4.81
CA VAL A 118 5.11 13.15 -4.99
C VAL A 118 5.26 11.88 -4.15
N PRO A 119 5.55 10.71 -4.75
CA PRO A 119 5.67 9.47 -4.00
C PRO A 119 6.85 9.54 -3.03
N GLU A 120 6.60 9.21 -1.76
CA GLU A 120 7.63 9.17 -0.72
C GLU A 120 8.33 7.81 -0.74
N PRO A 121 9.66 7.76 -0.67
CA PRO A 121 10.40 6.50 -0.63
C PRO A 121 10.19 5.78 0.70
N GLN A 122 9.93 4.48 0.66
CA GLN A 122 9.68 3.67 1.84
C GLN A 122 10.60 2.44 1.91
N CYS A 123 10.84 1.97 3.13
CA CYS A 123 11.55 0.73 3.38
C CYS A 123 10.68 -0.47 3.00
N VAL A 124 11.16 -1.28 2.06
CA VAL A 124 10.49 -2.49 1.59
C VAL A 124 11.38 -3.70 1.88
N CYS A 125 10.80 -4.84 2.27
CA CYS A 125 11.58 -6.05 2.49
C CYS A 125 12.18 -6.57 1.17
N LYS A 126 13.49 -6.86 1.19
CA LYS A 126 14.26 -7.34 0.03
C LYS A 126 13.74 -8.65 -0.54
N SER A 127 13.23 -9.52 0.33
CA SER A 127 12.57 -10.75 -0.05
C SER A 127 11.08 -10.64 0.25
N GLN A 128 10.25 -10.84 -0.77
CA GLN A 128 8.80 -10.95 -0.60
C GLN A 128 8.35 -12.41 -0.57
N GLU A 129 9.25 -13.36 -0.30
CA GLU A 129 8.88 -14.78 -0.20
C GLU A 129 8.37 -15.11 1.20
N SER A 130 7.28 -15.87 1.28
CA SER A 130 6.72 -16.29 2.56
C SER A 130 7.50 -17.45 3.17
N ILE A 131 7.78 -17.37 4.46
CA ILE A 131 8.61 -18.33 5.19
C ILE A 131 7.86 -18.92 6.38
N CYS A 132 8.12 -20.16 6.77
CA CYS A 132 7.73 -20.60 8.11
C CYS A 132 8.80 -20.30 9.12
N GLY A 133 8.37 -19.83 10.27
CA GLY A 133 9.15 -19.93 11.50
C GLY A 133 9.14 -21.36 12.05
N SER A 134 10.08 -21.60 12.96
CA SER A 134 10.18 -22.81 13.78
C SER A 134 8.99 -22.98 14.73
N ASP A 135 8.26 -21.90 14.98
CA ASP A 135 7.01 -21.83 15.76
C ASP A 135 5.79 -22.37 15.00
N GLY A 136 5.96 -22.81 13.75
CA GLY A 136 4.89 -23.31 12.90
C GLY A 136 4.00 -22.22 12.31
N LYS A 137 4.32 -20.93 12.52
CA LYS A 137 3.62 -19.81 11.87
C LYS A 137 4.27 -19.49 10.54
N THR A 138 3.43 -19.09 9.58
CA THR A 138 3.89 -18.59 8.28
C THR A 138 3.95 -17.07 8.33
N TYR A 139 5.09 -16.51 7.95
CA TYR A 139 5.38 -15.09 7.87
C TYR A 139 5.35 -14.67 6.41
N GLU A 140 4.83 -13.46 6.14
CA GLU A 140 4.64 -12.97 4.77
C GLU A 140 5.95 -12.82 4.02
N ASN A 141 7.00 -12.41 4.75
CA ASN A 141 8.37 -12.21 4.31
C ASN A 141 9.38 -12.44 5.47
N ILE A 142 10.68 -12.38 5.17
CA ILE A 142 11.75 -12.55 6.16
C ILE A 142 11.79 -11.44 7.22
N CYS A 143 11.43 -10.21 6.86
CA CYS A 143 11.45 -9.06 7.77
C CYS A 143 10.42 -9.21 8.90
N HIS A 144 9.22 -9.72 8.59
CA HIS A 144 8.19 -10.02 9.57
C HIS A 144 8.59 -11.14 10.55
N TYR A 145 9.32 -12.15 10.08
CA TYR A 145 9.85 -13.21 10.93
C TYR A 145 10.92 -12.69 11.90
N LEU A 146 11.89 -11.93 11.39
CA LEU A 146 12.97 -11.36 12.21
C LEU A 146 12.45 -10.43 13.29
N LYS A 147 11.44 -9.61 12.96
CA LYS A 147 10.74 -8.77 13.94
C LYS A 147 10.15 -9.59 15.09
N GLN A 148 9.58 -10.77 14.80
CA GLN A 148 8.97 -11.62 15.82
C GLN A 148 10.02 -12.35 16.68
N GLU A 149 11.14 -12.78 16.09
CA GLU A 149 12.27 -13.37 16.83
C GLU A 149 12.88 -12.35 17.82
N LEU A 150 13.04 -11.09 17.40
CA LEU A 150 13.51 -10.00 18.27
C LEU A 150 12.59 -9.76 19.48
N VAL A 151 11.28 -9.92 19.31
CA VAL A 151 10.29 -9.74 20.38
C VAL A 151 10.25 -10.94 21.33
N LEU A 152 10.46 -12.16 20.83
CA LEU A 152 10.35 -13.39 21.62
C LEU A 152 11.65 -13.78 22.34
N HIS A 153 12.82 -13.47 21.76
CA HIS A 153 14.11 -13.91 22.30
C HIS A 153 15.22 -12.87 22.09
N PRO A 154 15.34 -11.85 22.96
CA PRO A 154 16.47 -10.91 22.91
C PRO A 154 17.84 -11.54 23.24
N PHE A 155 17.92 -12.84 23.59
CA PHE A 155 19.15 -13.46 24.12
C PHE A 155 19.50 -14.88 23.62
N VAL A 156 18.95 -15.38 22.50
CA VAL A 156 19.35 -16.72 22.01
C VAL A 156 19.99 -16.61 20.62
N LEU A 157 21.28 -16.26 20.63
CA LEU A 157 22.19 -16.57 19.53
C LEU A 157 22.65 -18.03 19.66
N ALA A 158 22.49 -18.76 18.56
CA ALA A 158 23.09 -20.05 18.20
C ALA A 158 22.46 -21.34 18.76
N PHE A 159 22.45 -22.34 17.86
CA PHE A 159 22.06 -23.75 17.98
C PHE A 159 20.54 -24.01 17.98
N ALA A 160 19.97 -24.82 17.07
CA ALA A 160 20.44 -26.12 16.60
C ALA A 160 20.05 -26.42 15.13
N HIS A 161 21.05 -26.78 14.33
CA HIS A 161 20.88 -27.45 13.05
C HIS A 161 20.37 -28.88 13.32
N GLY A 162 19.17 -29.20 12.83
CA GLY A 162 18.62 -30.55 12.81
C GLY A 162 17.84 -30.94 14.06
N LEU A 163 16.52 -31.10 13.90
CA LEU A 163 15.64 -32.11 14.52
C LEU A 163 14.14 -31.72 14.51
N LEU A 164 13.68 -30.91 13.55
CA LEU A 164 12.25 -30.84 13.24
C LEU A 164 12.04 -31.00 11.72
N LYS A 165 11.99 -32.26 11.27
CA LYS A 165 11.20 -32.62 10.09
C LYS A 165 9.72 -32.45 10.47
N GLN A 166 9.26 -31.22 10.64
CA GLN A 166 7.86 -30.95 10.97
C GLN A 166 7.36 -29.84 10.05
N TYR A 167 6.64 -30.30 9.03
CA TYR A 167 5.79 -29.58 8.08
C TYR A 167 5.64 -28.08 8.34
N CYS A 168 6.29 -27.31 7.49
CA CYS A 168 6.00 -25.91 7.30
C CYS A 168 4.73 -25.76 6.45
N TRP A 169 3.69 -25.12 6.99
CA TRP A 169 2.43 -24.78 6.32
C TRP A 169 2.56 -23.70 5.24
N VAL A 170 3.78 -23.39 4.77
CA VAL A 170 3.98 -22.56 3.58
C VAL A 170 3.12 -23.10 2.44
N PHE A 171 2.95 -24.42 2.33
CA PHE A 171 2.03 -25.03 1.40
C PHE A 171 0.64 -25.26 2.00
N ALA A 172 -0.34 -24.49 1.53
CA ALA A 172 -1.72 -24.57 1.98
C ALA A 172 -2.63 -25.11 0.88
N ALA A 173 -3.51 -26.06 1.23
CA ALA A 173 -4.63 -26.43 0.36
C ALA A 173 -5.56 -25.21 0.17
N PRO A 174 -6.33 -25.14 -0.93
CA PRO A 174 -7.15 -23.98 -1.20
C PRO A 174 -8.27 -23.84 -0.18
N VAL A 175 -8.48 -22.61 0.30
CA VAL A 175 -9.54 -22.23 1.24
C VAL A 175 -10.36 -21.13 0.61
N ILE A 176 -11.67 -21.31 0.54
CA ILE A 176 -12.60 -20.31 0.00
C ILE A 176 -12.87 -19.30 1.10
N SER A 177 -12.32 -18.08 0.94
CA SER A 177 -12.50 -16.97 1.86
C SER A 177 -13.84 -16.27 1.65
N MET A 178 -14.26 -16.12 0.39
CA MET A 178 -15.58 -15.61 0.03
C MET A 178 -16.27 -16.60 -0.92
N PRO A 179 -17.26 -17.37 -0.45
CA PRO A 179 -18.08 -18.19 -1.32
C PRO A 179 -18.97 -17.30 -2.17
N PRO A 180 -19.43 -17.79 -3.33
CA PRO A 180 -20.34 -17.01 -4.13
C PRO A 180 -21.69 -16.85 -3.39
N GLN A 181 -22.53 -15.88 -3.79
CA GLN A 181 -23.84 -15.65 -3.16
C GLN A 181 -25.02 -16.07 -4.04
N ASP A 182 -26.11 -16.49 -3.39
CA ASP A 182 -27.38 -16.81 -4.06
C ASP A 182 -28.01 -15.53 -4.64
N VAL A 183 -28.56 -15.62 -5.86
CA VAL A 183 -29.14 -14.47 -6.55
C VAL A 183 -30.51 -14.83 -7.11
N GLN A 184 -31.54 -14.04 -6.81
CA GLN A 184 -32.83 -14.04 -7.51
C GLN A 184 -32.88 -12.89 -8.51
N ASN A 185 -33.23 -13.15 -9.77
CA ASN A 185 -33.29 -12.10 -10.79
C ASN A 185 -34.30 -12.44 -11.91
N PHE A 186 -34.58 -11.46 -12.76
CA PHE A 186 -35.50 -11.56 -13.89
C PHE A 186 -34.77 -11.94 -15.21
N THR A 187 -35.54 -12.39 -16.20
CA THR A 187 -35.06 -12.84 -17.51
C THR A 187 -34.57 -11.63 -18.28
N GLY A 188 -33.50 -11.83 -19.05
CA GLY A 188 -32.84 -10.77 -19.79
C GLY A 188 -31.89 -9.91 -18.96
N ASN A 189 -31.87 -10.04 -17.63
CA ASN A 189 -30.87 -9.36 -16.80
C ASN A 189 -29.54 -10.13 -16.82
N ASP A 190 -28.45 -9.41 -16.58
CA ASP A 190 -27.12 -9.99 -16.41
C ASP A 190 -26.86 -10.31 -14.92
N VAL A 191 -26.12 -11.39 -14.66
CA VAL A 191 -25.73 -11.79 -13.29
C VAL A 191 -24.25 -12.14 -13.25
N ILE A 192 -23.60 -11.81 -12.12
CA ILE A 192 -22.20 -12.11 -11.84
C ILE A 192 -22.12 -12.82 -10.48
N PHE A 193 -21.42 -13.95 -10.43
CA PHE A 193 -21.04 -14.65 -9.21
C PHE A 193 -19.55 -14.48 -8.94
N GLY A 194 -19.16 -14.12 -7.72
CA GLY A 194 -17.76 -13.95 -7.32
C GLY A 194 -17.32 -15.00 -6.29
N CYS A 195 -16.13 -15.56 -6.44
CA CYS A 195 -15.55 -16.55 -5.53
C CYS A 195 -14.10 -16.17 -5.22
N GLU A 196 -13.76 -15.98 -3.95
CA GLU A 196 -12.39 -15.68 -3.51
C GLU A 196 -11.79 -16.86 -2.78
N VAL A 197 -10.56 -17.20 -3.15
CA VAL A 197 -9.85 -18.37 -2.65
C VAL A 197 -8.41 -18.03 -2.35
N SER A 198 -7.93 -18.45 -1.20
CA SER A 198 -6.55 -18.31 -0.74
C SER A 198 -5.86 -19.68 -0.69
N ALA A 199 -4.67 -19.82 -1.28
CA ALA A 199 -3.85 -21.02 -1.18
C ALA A 199 -2.38 -20.71 -1.50
N TYR A 200 -1.46 -21.58 -1.08
CA TYR A 200 -0.08 -21.51 -1.58
C TYR A 200 0.42 -22.88 -2.05
N PRO A 201 0.90 -22.99 -3.30
CA PRO A 201 0.88 -21.97 -4.35
C PRO A 201 -0.54 -21.59 -4.78
N MET A 202 -0.65 -20.47 -5.51
CA MET A 202 -1.90 -19.96 -6.05
C MET A 202 -2.72 -21.10 -6.71
N PRO A 203 -4.02 -21.24 -6.36
CA PRO A 203 -4.82 -22.34 -6.86
C PRO A 203 -5.40 -22.05 -8.24
N HIS A 204 -5.70 -23.11 -8.99
CA HIS A 204 -6.51 -23.03 -10.20
C HIS A 204 -7.99 -22.95 -9.81
N LEU A 205 -8.74 -22.02 -10.39
CA LEU A 205 -10.16 -21.79 -10.12
C LEU A 205 -10.99 -22.00 -11.38
N GLU A 206 -11.99 -22.87 -11.27
CA GLU A 206 -12.91 -23.22 -12.37
C GLU A 206 -14.36 -23.15 -11.89
N TRP A 207 -15.26 -22.88 -12.83
CA TRP A 207 -16.70 -22.84 -12.55
C TRP A 207 -17.41 -24.01 -13.19
N LYS A 208 -18.42 -24.55 -12.51
CA LYS A 208 -19.20 -25.68 -13.01
C LYS A 208 -20.66 -25.52 -12.63
N LYS A 209 -21.57 -25.80 -13.56
CA LYS A 209 -23.00 -25.95 -13.25
C LYS A 209 -23.27 -27.38 -12.74
N LYS A 210 -23.96 -27.51 -11.61
CA LYS A 210 -24.32 -28.81 -11.02
C LYS A 210 -25.13 -29.63 -12.02
N GLY A 211 -24.71 -30.88 -12.25
CA GLY A 211 -25.31 -31.78 -13.24
C GLY A 211 -24.64 -31.75 -14.62
N ASN A 212 -23.86 -30.71 -14.94
CA ASN A 212 -23.07 -30.68 -16.16
C ASN A 212 -21.76 -31.46 -15.96
N LYS A 213 -21.25 -32.11 -17.02
CA LYS A 213 -19.94 -32.80 -16.96
C LYS A 213 -18.77 -31.83 -17.18
N MET A 214 -18.95 -30.85 -18.07
CA MET A 214 -17.95 -29.87 -18.49
C MET A 214 -17.90 -28.64 -17.55
N PHE A 215 -16.72 -28.02 -17.46
CA PHE A 215 -16.54 -26.73 -16.81
C PHE A 215 -17.02 -25.58 -17.70
N LEU A 216 -17.44 -24.48 -17.09
CA LEU A 216 -17.86 -23.26 -17.78
C LEU A 216 -16.63 -22.46 -18.28
N PRO A 217 -16.76 -21.67 -19.36
CA PRO A 217 -17.98 -21.38 -20.12
C PRO A 217 -18.41 -22.49 -21.10
N GLY A 218 -17.55 -23.48 -21.38
CA GLY A 218 -17.83 -24.49 -22.40
C GLY A 218 -18.06 -23.86 -23.77
N ASP A 219 -19.10 -24.30 -24.49
CA ASP A 219 -19.51 -23.75 -25.79
C ASP A 219 -20.61 -22.68 -25.69
N ASP A 220 -20.91 -22.18 -24.48
CA ASP A 220 -22.01 -21.25 -24.27
C ASP A 220 -21.58 -19.78 -24.40
N ALA A 221 -21.99 -19.14 -25.49
CA ALA A 221 -21.56 -17.79 -25.86
C ALA A 221 -22.06 -16.68 -24.91
N HIS A 222 -23.13 -16.91 -24.14
CA HIS A 222 -23.63 -15.92 -23.17
C HIS A 222 -23.06 -16.10 -21.75
N ILE A 223 -22.19 -17.10 -21.53
CA ILE A 223 -21.49 -17.31 -20.27
C ILE A 223 -20.02 -16.92 -20.44
N SER A 224 -19.47 -16.19 -19.48
CA SER A 224 -18.05 -15.90 -19.42
C SER A 224 -17.49 -16.11 -18.02
N VAL A 225 -16.23 -16.58 -17.96
CA VAL A 225 -15.51 -16.82 -16.72
C VAL A 225 -14.21 -16.04 -16.76
N GLN A 226 -13.89 -15.34 -15.68
CA GLN A 226 -12.63 -14.64 -15.50
C GLN A 226 -12.04 -14.98 -14.14
N ALA A 227 -10.72 -15.09 -14.05
CA ALA A 227 -10.01 -15.20 -12.78
C ALA A 227 -8.82 -14.25 -12.77
N ARG A 228 -8.60 -13.56 -11.65
CA ARG A 228 -7.45 -12.68 -11.43
C ARG A 228 -6.88 -12.90 -10.04
N GLY A 229 -5.68 -12.36 -9.78
CA GLY A 229 -5.11 -12.31 -8.44
C GLY A 229 -6.11 -11.68 -7.46
N GLY A 230 -6.28 -12.33 -6.30
CA GLY A 230 -7.19 -11.87 -5.26
C GLY A 230 -6.59 -10.74 -4.42
N PRO A 231 -7.36 -10.20 -3.46
CA PRO A 231 -6.91 -9.10 -2.59
C PRO A 231 -5.78 -9.51 -1.64
N GLN A 232 -5.63 -10.80 -1.35
CA GLN A 232 -4.57 -11.35 -0.52
C GLN A 232 -3.43 -11.93 -1.37
N LYS A 233 -2.22 -11.95 -0.81
CA LYS A 233 -1.05 -12.61 -1.41
C LYS A 233 -1.36 -14.09 -1.66
N TYR A 234 -1.15 -14.55 -2.89
CA TYR A 234 -1.52 -15.90 -3.36
C TYR A 234 -3.03 -16.22 -3.33
N GLY A 235 -3.86 -15.18 -3.23
CA GLY A 235 -5.29 -15.28 -3.49
C GLY A 235 -5.61 -15.29 -4.97
N VAL A 236 -6.74 -15.88 -5.33
CA VAL A 236 -7.38 -15.76 -6.64
C VAL A 236 -8.85 -15.41 -6.44
N THR A 237 -9.32 -14.44 -7.21
CA THR A 237 -10.75 -14.10 -7.30
C THR A 237 -11.25 -14.51 -8.68
N GLY A 238 -12.31 -15.31 -8.70
CA GLY A 238 -12.98 -15.78 -9.91
C GLY A 238 -14.38 -15.20 -10.04
N TRP A 239 -14.73 -14.76 -11.24
CA TRP A 239 -16.05 -14.27 -11.60
C TRP A 239 -16.67 -15.11 -12.71
N LEU A 240 -17.92 -15.50 -12.50
CA LEU A 240 -18.77 -16.13 -13.51
C LEU A 240 -19.87 -15.14 -13.88
N GLN A 241 -19.92 -14.72 -15.14
CA GLN A 241 -20.94 -13.83 -15.68
C GLN A 241 -21.86 -14.60 -16.63
N ILE A 242 -23.16 -14.39 -16.48
CA ILE A 242 -24.21 -14.88 -17.38
C ILE A 242 -24.95 -13.68 -17.94
N GLN A 243 -24.94 -13.54 -19.26
CA GLN A 243 -25.59 -12.45 -19.97
C GLN A 243 -26.97 -12.85 -20.46
N GLY A 244 -27.94 -11.95 -20.28
CA GLY A 244 -29.31 -12.14 -20.73
C GLY A 244 -29.93 -13.42 -20.19
N LEU A 245 -30.15 -13.48 -18.87
CA LEU A 245 -30.63 -14.66 -18.16
C LEU A 245 -31.79 -15.36 -18.87
N LYS A 246 -31.62 -16.65 -19.14
CA LYS A 246 -32.61 -17.56 -19.71
C LYS A 246 -33.12 -18.51 -18.62
N LYS A 247 -34.29 -19.10 -18.84
CA LYS A 247 -34.84 -20.13 -17.94
C LYS A 247 -33.93 -21.36 -17.83
N SER A 248 -33.19 -21.70 -18.89
CA SER A 248 -32.19 -22.77 -18.89
C SER A 248 -31.03 -22.55 -17.92
N ASP A 249 -30.82 -21.31 -17.48
CA ASP A 249 -29.67 -20.92 -16.66
C ASP A 249 -29.95 -21.18 -15.18
N GLU A 250 -31.20 -21.41 -14.80
CA GLU A 250 -31.60 -21.83 -13.46
C GLU A 250 -30.81 -23.07 -13.02
N GLY A 251 -30.32 -23.05 -11.78
CA GLY A 251 -29.57 -24.16 -11.22
C GLY A 251 -28.50 -23.74 -10.23
N ILE A 252 -27.64 -24.70 -9.87
CA ILE A 252 -26.59 -24.50 -8.88
C ILE A 252 -25.24 -24.33 -9.57
N TYR A 253 -24.53 -23.25 -9.26
CA TYR A 253 -23.20 -22.95 -9.79
C TYR A 253 -22.15 -23.17 -8.71
N ILE A 254 -21.09 -23.90 -9.06
CA ILE A 254 -20.05 -24.37 -8.15
C ILE A 254 -18.73 -23.75 -8.57
N CYS A 255 -18.09 -23.05 -7.64
CA CYS A 255 -16.70 -22.64 -7.72
C CYS A 255 -15.83 -23.81 -7.25
N HIS A 256 -15.04 -24.38 -8.15
CA HIS A 256 -14.16 -25.51 -7.88
C HIS A 256 -12.70 -25.04 -7.93
N THR A 257 -11.95 -25.30 -6.87
CA THR A 257 -10.55 -24.83 -6.79
C THR A 257 -9.60 -25.94 -6.38
N LYS A 258 -8.39 -25.92 -6.97
CA LYS A 258 -7.39 -26.96 -6.78
C LYS A 258 -5.98 -26.41 -6.84
N ASN A 259 -5.11 -26.91 -5.98
CA ASN A 259 -3.66 -26.82 -6.14
C ASN A 259 -3.01 -28.19 -5.93
N LYS A 260 -1.67 -28.25 -5.90
CA LYS A 260 -0.93 -29.51 -5.68
C LYS A 260 -1.09 -30.12 -4.28
N TYR A 261 -1.68 -29.40 -3.33
CA TYR A 261 -1.83 -29.82 -1.94
C TYR A 261 -3.27 -30.10 -1.53
N GLY A 262 -4.26 -29.74 -2.36
CA GLY A 262 -5.66 -30.06 -2.10
C GLY A 262 -6.63 -29.46 -3.10
N ALA A 263 -7.91 -29.75 -2.89
CA ALA A 263 -9.01 -29.18 -3.64
C ALA A 263 -10.20 -28.89 -2.72
N THR A 264 -10.94 -27.83 -3.01
CA THR A 264 -12.16 -27.45 -2.28
C THR A 264 -13.19 -26.84 -3.23
N TYR A 265 -14.45 -26.75 -2.79
CA TYR A 265 -15.54 -26.23 -3.60
C TYR A 265 -16.60 -25.51 -2.74
N ALA A 266 -17.23 -24.48 -3.31
CA ALA A 266 -18.41 -23.79 -2.76
C ALA A 266 -19.47 -23.61 -3.85
N SER A 267 -20.74 -23.55 -3.47
CA SER A 267 -21.87 -23.56 -4.41
C SER A 267 -22.96 -22.56 -4.06
N ASN A 268 -23.64 -22.06 -5.10
CA ASN A 268 -24.82 -21.19 -4.98
C ASN A 268 -26.01 -21.69 -5.74
N THR A 269 -27.18 -21.27 -5.31
CA THR A 269 -28.46 -21.44 -6.00
C THR A 269 -28.81 -20.18 -6.80
N LYS A 270 -29.19 -20.39 -8.07
CA LYS A 270 -29.74 -19.35 -8.94
C LYS A 270 -31.22 -19.64 -9.20
N ASP A 271 -32.08 -18.73 -8.73
CA ASP A 271 -33.54 -18.78 -8.87
C ASP A 271 -34.07 -17.59 -9.70
N TYR A 272 -35.24 -17.76 -10.33
CA TYR A 272 -35.81 -16.87 -11.35
C TYR A 272 -37.22 -16.36 -10.98
N SER A 273 -37.49 -15.08 -11.26
CA SER A 273 -38.82 -14.47 -11.15
C SER A 273 -39.32 -13.94 -12.49
N HIS A 274 -40.56 -14.28 -12.88
CA HIS A 274 -41.16 -13.79 -14.12
C HIS A 274 -41.63 -12.33 -14.00
N ARG A 275 -41.30 -11.49 -14.98
CA ARG A 275 -41.93 -10.17 -15.13
C ARG A 275 -43.34 -10.41 -15.69
N SER A 276 -44.38 -10.40 -14.85
CA SER A 276 -45.74 -10.36 -15.38
C SER A 276 -45.97 -8.97 -15.97
N GLU A 277 -46.09 -8.90 -17.29
CA GLU A 277 -46.55 -7.72 -17.99
C GLU A 277 -48.05 -7.57 -17.66
N THR A 278 -48.36 -6.85 -16.57
CA THR A 278 -49.75 -6.54 -16.24
C THR A 278 -50.29 -5.57 -17.28
N GLN A 279 -51.04 -6.15 -18.21
CA GLN A 279 -51.97 -5.51 -19.14
C GLN A 279 -52.81 -4.46 -18.40
N TRP A 280 -52.53 -3.17 -18.64
CA TRP A 280 -53.36 -2.06 -18.15
C TRP A 280 -54.70 -2.09 -18.90
N HIS A 281 -55.71 -2.74 -18.31
CA HIS A 281 -57.09 -2.47 -18.69
C HIS A 281 -57.48 -1.09 -18.12
N TYR A 282 -57.53 -0.08 -18.99
CA TYR A 282 -58.21 1.17 -18.69
C TYR A 282 -59.71 0.89 -18.53
N PRO A 283 -60.34 1.25 -17.41
CA PRO A 283 -61.80 1.21 -17.33
C PRO A 283 -62.38 2.32 -18.22
N HIS A 284 -63.32 1.94 -19.09
CA HIS A 284 -64.12 2.86 -19.89
C HIS A 284 -64.96 3.77 -18.97
N PRO A 285 -65.08 5.08 -19.26
CA PRO A 285 -65.94 5.98 -18.51
C PRO A 285 -67.35 5.96 -19.13
N THR A 286 -68.25 5.15 -18.57
CA THR A 286 -69.69 5.34 -18.73
C THR A 286 -70.38 5.02 -17.42
N GLU A 287 -70.64 6.04 -16.62
CA GLU A 287 -71.98 6.37 -16.13
C GLU A 287 -71.94 7.70 -15.39
N ALA A 288 -72.53 8.69 -16.04
CA ALA A 288 -73.02 9.90 -15.42
C ALA A 288 -74.27 9.58 -14.58
N LEU A 289 -74.56 10.50 -13.65
CA LEU A 289 -75.81 10.74 -12.90
C LEU A 289 -75.88 10.13 -11.50
N GLY A 290 -75.81 11.01 -10.49
CA GLY A 290 -76.27 10.70 -9.14
C GLY A 290 -75.81 11.63 -8.02
N CYS A 291 -76.05 12.95 -8.13
CA CYS A 291 -76.46 13.91 -7.09
C CYS A 291 -76.29 15.35 -7.58
#